data_AF-A0A929V774-F1
#
_entry.id   AF-A0A929V774-F1
#
_cell.length_a   1.000
_cell.length_b   1.000
_cell.length_c   1.000
_cell.angle_alpha   90.00
_cell.angle_beta   90.00
_cell.angle_gamma   90.00
#
_symmetry.space_group_name_H-M   'P 1'
#
loop_
_entity.id
_entity.type
_entity.pdbx_description
1 polymer ?
#
loop_
_entity_poly.entity_id
_entity_poly.type
_entity_poly.pdbx_seq_one_letter_code
_entity_poly.pdbx_strand_id
1 'polypeptide(L)'
;MDDYINFIDQVSQEANIMDKSFFVVVPYYSSADLEKASTQSKNIFSLFFGTREGEITRIDRNTYDKAVTEINNRVQAVIGGLFNIGIHSVRLNTKELAELFYNFNNPDTAVREPFIDFNKMGTIYTKKGEAPQK
;
A
#
# COMPACT_ATOMS: atom_id res chain seq x y z
N MET A 1 31.89 5.05 37.58
CA MET A 1 30.95 4.02 37.10
C MET A 1 29.58 4.64 36.84
N ASP A 2 29.11 5.51 37.73
CA ASP A 2 27.84 6.23 37.59
C ASP A 2 27.78 7.10 36.32
N ASP A 3 28.88 7.73 35.90
CA ASP A 3 28.92 8.56 34.69
C ASP A 3 28.76 7.75 33.39
N TYR A 4 29.24 6.51 33.35
CA TYR A 4 29.07 5.64 32.19
C TYR A 4 27.63 5.13 32.10
N ILE A 5 27.02 4.82 33.25
CA ILE A 5 25.60 4.42 33.32
C ILE A 5 24.70 5.59 32.87
N ASN A 6 24.96 6.82 33.36
CA ASN A 6 24.22 8.01 32.96
C ASN A 6 24.39 8.36 31.47
N PHE A 7 25.59 8.19 30.92
CA PHE A 7 25.84 8.40 29.49
C PHE A 7 25.10 7.38 28.62
N ILE A 8 25.12 6.10 28.99
CA ILE A 8 24.38 5.05 28.28
C ILE A 8 22.86 5.28 28.39
N ASP A 9 22.37 5.76 29.52
CA ASP A 9 20.95 6.05 29.73
C ASP A 9 20.50 7.29 28.91
N GLN A 10 21.34 8.33 28.81
CA GLN A 10 21.11 9.47 27.91
C GLN A 10 21.14 9.07 26.43
N VAL A 11 22.13 8.29 26.00
CA VAL A 11 22.23 7.79 24.62
C VAL A 11 21.07 6.85 24.29
N SER A 12 20.63 6.02 25.24
CA SER A 12 19.46 5.15 25.11
C SER A 12 18.16 5.94 24.99
N GLN A 13 18.04 7.10 25.64
CA GLN A 13 16.87 7.98 25.54
C GLN A 13 16.88 8.80 24.23
N GLU A 14 18.06 9.13 23.71
CA GLU A 14 18.23 9.81 22.41
C GLU A 14 18.07 8.85 21.21
N ALA A 15 18.29 7.55 21.40
CA ALA A 15 18.16 6.53 20.36
C ALA A 15 16.71 6.08 20.08
N ASN A 16 15.73 6.96 20.27
CA ASN A 16 14.38 6.72 19.78
C ASN A 16 14.25 7.14 18.32
N ILE A 17 14.82 6.34 17.42
CA ILE A 17 14.56 6.44 15.98
C ILE A 17 14.07 5.08 15.51
N MET A 18 12.91 4.66 16.02
CA MET A 18 12.14 3.63 15.35
C MET A 18 11.34 4.32 14.26
N ASP A 19 11.69 4.07 12.99
CA ASP A 19 10.91 4.52 11.85
C ASP A 19 9.55 3.79 11.86
N LYS A 20 8.51 4.47 12.33
CA LYS A 20 7.16 3.93 12.38
C LYS A 20 6.35 4.43 11.18
N SER A 21 6.12 3.55 10.23
CA SER A 21 5.27 3.82 9.07
C SER A 21 3.79 3.63 9.41
N PHE A 22 2.95 4.56 8.97
CA PHE A 22 1.49 4.47 9.09
C PHE A 22 0.88 4.39 7.69
N PHE A 23 -0.12 3.51 7.53
CA PHE A 23 -0.81 3.30 6.27
C PHE A 23 -2.28 3.70 6.38
N VAL A 24 -2.77 4.43 5.37
CA VAL A 24 -4.16 4.89 5.30
C VAL A 24 -4.81 4.27 4.06
N VAL A 25 -5.94 3.59 4.25
CA VAL A 25 -6.74 3.01 3.15
C VAL A 25 -7.88 3.97 2.81
N VAL A 26 -7.94 4.42 1.57
CA VAL A 26 -9.02 5.27 1.05
C VAL A 26 -9.97 4.40 0.22
N PRO A 27 -11.17 4.07 0.73
CA PRO A 27 -12.10 3.22 -0.01
C PRO A 27 -12.77 3.99 -1.15
N TYR A 28 -13.04 3.26 -2.24
CA TYR A 28 -13.86 3.72 -3.36
C TYR A 28 -14.97 2.70 -3.63
N TYR A 29 -16.20 3.19 -3.78
CA TYR A 29 -17.36 2.37 -4.08
C TYR A 29 -18.04 2.94 -5.33
N SER A 30 -18.22 2.11 -6.37
CA SER A 30 -18.73 2.57 -7.67
C SER A 30 -20.26 2.66 -7.75
N SER A 31 -20.99 2.07 -6.80
CA SER A 31 -22.45 2.12 -6.76
C SER A 31 -22.96 2.82 -5.50
N ALA A 32 -23.98 3.68 -5.68
CA ALA A 32 -24.61 4.45 -4.61
C ALA A 32 -25.22 3.55 -3.50
N ASP A 33 -25.57 2.31 -3.82
CA ASP A 33 -26.04 1.32 -2.84
C ASP A 33 -24.90 0.71 -2.01
N LEU A 34 -23.69 0.55 -2.57
CA LEU A 34 -22.51 0.12 -1.80
C LEU A 34 -21.97 1.21 -0.88
N GLU A 35 -22.05 2.47 -1.28
CA GLU A 35 -21.62 3.61 -0.45
C GLU A 35 -22.52 3.78 0.80
N LYS A 36 -23.83 3.56 0.64
CA LYS A 36 -24.79 3.50 1.76
C LYS A 36 -24.56 2.28 2.66
N ALA A 37 -24.20 1.13 2.08
CA ALA A 37 -23.89 -0.08 2.84
C ALA A 37 -22.56 0.00 3.62
N SER A 38 -21.56 0.73 3.11
CA SER A 38 -20.27 0.95 3.79
C SER A 38 -20.40 1.89 5.00
N THR A 39 -21.27 2.90 4.90
CA THR A 39 -21.53 3.85 5.99
C THR A 39 -22.29 3.20 7.17
N GLN A 40 -22.99 2.08 6.93
CA GLN A 40 -23.58 1.25 7.97
C GLN A 40 -22.66 0.09 8.35
N SER A 41 -21.93 0.24 9.45
CA SER A 41 -21.05 -0.76 10.08
C SER A 41 -21.66 -2.15 10.32
N LYS A 42 -22.98 -2.33 10.10
CA LYS A 42 -23.71 -3.58 10.28
C LYS A 42 -23.52 -4.60 9.13
N ASN A 43 -23.05 -4.16 7.95
CA ASN A 43 -23.04 -5.00 6.74
C ASN A 43 -21.65 -5.54 6.32
N ILE A 44 -20.62 -5.34 7.14
CA ILE A 44 -19.26 -5.81 6.83
C ILE A 44 -19.18 -7.35 6.87
N PHE A 45 -19.87 -8.00 7.81
CA PHE A 45 -19.88 -9.48 7.92
C PHE A 45 -20.67 -10.16 6.80
N SER A 46 -21.71 -9.53 6.26
CA SER A 46 -22.51 -10.10 5.15
C SER A 46 -21.81 -10.02 3.80
N LEU A 47 -20.84 -9.11 3.63
CA LEU A 47 -20.02 -9.01 2.41
C LEU A 47 -19.04 -10.19 2.24
N PHE A 48 -18.70 -10.90 3.33
CA PHE A 48 -17.82 -12.07 3.30
C PHE A 48 -18.57 -13.40 3.10
N PHE A 49 -19.89 -13.45 3.37
CA PHE A 49 -20.70 -14.68 3.29
C PHE A 49 -21.79 -14.64 2.18
N GLY A 50 -22.00 -13.49 1.54
CA GLY A 50 -22.94 -13.37 0.43
C GLY A 50 -22.37 -13.87 -0.89
N THR A 51 -22.89 -14.98 -1.40
CA THR A 51 -22.65 -15.46 -2.76
C THR A 51 -23.04 -14.37 -3.76
N ARG A 52 -22.06 -13.65 -4.31
CA ARG A 52 -22.31 -12.73 -5.43
C ARG A 52 -22.49 -13.59 -6.67
N GLU A 53 -23.73 -13.73 -7.13
CA GLU A 53 -24.00 -14.11 -8.51
C GLU A 53 -23.21 -13.15 -9.41
N GLY A 54 -22.38 -13.74 -10.27
CA GLY A 54 -21.48 -13.02 -11.14
C GLY A 54 -22.23 -12.30 -12.24
N GLU A 55 -22.78 -11.12 -11.92
CA GLU A 55 -23.15 -10.18 -12.95
C GLU A 55 -21.85 -9.59 -13.51
N ILE A 56 -21.51 -9.98 -14.74
CA ILE A 56 -20.41 -9.37 -15.49
C ILE A 56 -20.83 -7.92 -15.77
N THR A 57 -20.56 -7.03 -14.81
CA THR A 57 -20.79 -5.60 -14.98
C THR A 57 -19.81 -5.13 -16.06
N ARG A 58 -20.29 -5.01 -17.30
CA ARG A 58 -19.56 -4.30 -18.35
C ARG A 58 -19.54 -2.83 -17.95
N ILE A 59 -18.48 -2.42 -17.26
CA ILE A 59 -18.31 -1.03 -16.82
C ILE A 59 -18.07 -0.18 -18.08
N ASP A 60 -18.92 0.83 -18.26
CA ASP A 60 -18.72 1.82 -19.32
C ASP A 60 -17.45 2.63 -19.05
N ARG A 61 -16.72 2.99 -20.11
CA ARG A 61 -15.46 3.72 -20.01
C ARG A 61 -15.64 5.07 -19.32
N ASN A 62 -16.74 5.78 -19.58
CA ASN A 62 -17.01 7.05 -18.90
C ASN A 62 -17.19 6.87 -17.39
N THR A 63 -17.76 5.74 -16.96
CA THR A 63 -17.95 5.42 -15.54
C THR A 63 -16.61 5.12 -14.89
N TYR A 64 -15.75 4.37 -15.58
CA TYR A 64 -14.38 4.11 -15.14
C TYR A 64 -13.56 5.40 -15.01
N ASP A 65 -13.57 6.27 -16.02
CA ASP A 65 -12.80 7.51 -16.01
C ASP A 65 -13.26 8.44 -14.87
N LYS A 66 -14.58 8.54 -14.65
CA LYS A 66 -15.14 9.27 -13.49
C LYS A 66 -14.67 8.67 -12.17
N ALA A 67 -14.70 7.34 -12.04
CA ALA A 67 -14.25 6.66 -10.83
C ALA A 67 -12.78 6.91 -10.52
N VAL A 68 -11.92 6.88 -11.55
CA VAL A 68 -10.49 7.21 -11.43
C VAL A 68 -10.30 8.66 -10.98
N THR A 69 -11.02 9.61 -11.59
CA THR A 69 -10.95 11.02 -11.16
C THR A 69 -11.38 11.18 -9.71
N GLU A 70 -12.47 10.53 -9.30
CA GLU A 70 -13.02 10.66 -7.96
C GLU A 70 -12.08 10.11 -6.89
N ILE A 71 -11.54 8.90 -7.07
CA ILE A 71 -10.58 8.33 -6.10
C ILE A 71 -9.30 9.15 -6.03
N ASN A 72 -8.82 9.69 -7.16
CA ASN A 72 -7.67 10.59 -7.15
C ASN A 72 -7.95 11.85 -6.33
N ASN A 73 -9.11 12.47 -6.50
CA ASN A 73 -9.50 13.65 -5.72
C ASN A 73 -9.59 13.34 -4.22
N ARG A 74 -10.19 12.19 -3.85
CA ARG A 74 -10.26 11.73 -2.45
C ARG A 74 -8.86 11.54 -1.85
N VAL A 75 -7.95 10.90 -2.58
CA VAL A 75 -6.55 10.71 -2.14
C VAL A 75 -5.83 12.04 -1.97
N GLN A 76 -5.98 12.98 -2.91
CA GLN A 76 -5.36 14.31 -2.79
C GLN A 76 -5.90 15.11 -1.61
N ALA A 77 -7.20 15.02 -1.32
CA ALA A 77 -7.79 15.65 -0.14
C ALA A 77 -7.19 15.10 1.17
N VAL A 78 -7.00 13.79 1.26
CA VAL A 78 -6.36 13.16 2.43
C VAL A 78 -4.90 13.59 2.56
N ILE A 79 -4.13 13.56 1.46
CA ILE A 79 -2.72 14.00 1.47
C ILE A 79 -2.60 15.46 1.88
N GLY A 80 -3.44 16.35 1.32
CA GLY A 80 -3.45 17.77 1.68
C GLY A 80 -3.85 18.00 3.14
N GLY A 81 -4.82 17.24 3.66
CA GLY A 81 -5.21 17.27 5.06
C GLY A 81 -4.08 16.87 6.01
N LEU A 82 -3.36 15.78 5.68
CA LEU A 82 -2.19 15.33 6.44
C LEU A 82 -1.03 16.32 6.35
N PHE A 83 -0.82 16.92 5.17
CA PHE A 83 0.21 17.94 4.98
C PHE A 83 -0.04 19.18 5.86
N ASN A 84 -1.29 19.62 6.00
CA ASN A 84 -1.65 20.76 6.85
C ASN A 84 -1.32 20.55 8.33
N ILE A 85 -1.21 19.32 8.80
CA ILE A 85 -0.79 18.98 10.16
C ILE A 85 0.69 18.57 10.25
N GLY A 86 1.47 18.82 9.19
CA GLY A 86 2.90 18.56 9.12
C GLY A 86 3.28 17.11 8.75
N ILE A 87 2.31 16.25 8.45
CA ILE A 87 2.55 14.85 8.09
C ILE A 87 2.71 14.75 6.57
N HIS A 88 3.91 14.35 6.14
CA HIS A 88 4.20 14.12 4.73
C HIS A 88 3.73 12.71 4.34
N SER A 89 2.90 12.62 3.31
CA SER A 89 2.31 11.36 2.85
C SER A 89 2.51 11.18 1.36
N VAL A 90 2.79 9.95 0.95
CA VAL A 90 3.00 9.59 -0.45
C VAL A 90 2.07 8.43 -0.81
N ARG A 91 1.47 8.48 -2.00
CA ARG A 91 0.69 7.35 -2.51
C ARG A 91 1.62 6.23 -2.95
N LEU A 92 1.41 5.03 -2.41
CA LEU A 92 2.18 3.85 -2.77
C LEU A 92 1.91 3.39 -4.20
N ASN A 93 2.97 3.00 -4.89
CA ASN A 93 2.96 2.33 -6.18
C ASN A 93 2.70 0.83 -6.01
N THR A 94 2.45 0.13 -7.11
CA THR A 94 2.19 -1.32 -7.11
C THR A 94 3.30 -2.13 -6.44
N LYS A 95 4.57 -1.72 -6.62
CA LYS A 95 5.72 -2.41 -6.00
C LYS A 95 5.73 -2.23 -4.49
N GLU A 96 5.55 -1.00 -4.02
CA GLU A 96 5.53 -0.66 -2.59
C GLU A 96 4.32 -1.30 -1.89
N LEU A 97 3.19 -1.44 -2.59
CA LEU A 97 2.04 -2.20 -2.10
C LEU A 97 2.36 -3.69 -1.98
N ALA A 98 3.02 -4.29 -2.98
CA ALA A 98 3.41 -5.70 -2.92
C ALA A 98 4.36 -5.96 -1.74
N GLU A 99 5.34 -5.07 -1.53
CA GLU A 99 6.24 -5.12 -0.38
C GLU A 99 5.49 -4.95 0.94
N LEU A 100 4.56 -3.99 1.04
CA LEU A 100 3.71 -3.81 2.21
C LEU A 100 2.94 -5.09 2.55
N PHE A 101 2.30 -5.72 1.56
CA PHE A 101 1.57 -6.97 1.77
C PHE A 101 2.51 -8.12 2.13
N TYR A 102 3.70 -8.20 1.53
CA TYR A 102 4.68 -9.21 1.88
C TYR A 102 5.14 -9.05 3.34
N ASN A 103 5.50 -7.83 3.74
CA ASN A 103 5.94 -7.51 5.10
C ASN A 103 4.83 -7.75 6.14
N PHE A 104 3.59 -7.38 5.80
CA PHE A 104 2.44 -7.57 6.69
C PHE A 104 2.11 -9.05 6.92
N ASN A 105 2.20 -9.89 5.88
CA ASN A 105 1.91 -11.31 6.01
C ASN A 105 3.09 -12.14 6.55
N ASN A 106 4.32 -11.58 6.54
CA ASN A 106 5.55 -12.28 6.94
C ASN A 106 6.39 -11.45 7.93
N PRO A 107 5.86 -11.09 9.12
CA PRO A 107 6.54 -10.17 10.03
C PRO A 107 7.90 -10.68 10.54
N ASP A 108 8.06 -12.00 10.67
CA ASP A 108 9.29 -12.60 11.24
C ASP A 108 10.42 -12.75 10.20
N THR A 109 10.07 -12.97 8.92
CA THR A 109 11.04 -13.24 7.86
C THR A 109 11.33 -12.03 6.98
N ALA A 110 10.37 -11.12 6.78
CA ALA A 110 10.52 -9.99 5.87
C ALA A 110 11.69 -9.05 6.23
N VAL A 111 12.05 -8.96 7.51
CA VAL A 111 13.23 -8.19 7.97
C VAL A 111 14.54 -8.80 7.46
N ARG A 112 14.59 -10.13 7.33
CA ARG A 112 15.79 -10.88 6.91
C ARG A 112 15.79 -11.19 5.41
N GLU A 113 14.60 -11.30 4.83
CA GLU A 113 14.35 -11.65 3.43
C GLU A 113 13.48 -10.55 2.79
N PRO A 114 14.04 -9.38 2.46
CA PRO A 114 13.27 -8.29 1.89
C PRO A 114 12.74 -8.68 0.51
N PHE A 115 11.58 -8.15 0.14
CA PHE A 115 10.97 -8.41 -1.16
C PHE A 115 11.88 -7.88 -2.30
N ILE A 116 12.40 -8.79 -3.13
CA ILE A 116 13.35 -8.46 -4.20
C ILE A 116 12.58 -8.12 -5.49
N ASP A 117 12.95 -7.01 -6.14
CA ASP A 117 12.45 -6.68 -7.47
C ASP A 117 13.04 -7.64 -8.52
N PHE A 118 12.22 -8.57 -9.01
CA PHE A 118 12.62 -9.55 -10.04
C PHE A 118 13.20 -8.91 -11.31
N ASN A 119 12.84 -7.67 -11.63
CA ASN A 119 13.41 -6.96 -12.79
C ASN A 119 14.91 -6.66 -12.59
N LYS A 120 15.37 -6.54 -11.35
CA LYS A 120 16.79 -6.30 -11.02
C LYS A 120 17.62 -7.59 -11.01
N MET A 121 16.98 -8.76 -10.89
CA MET A 121 17.68 -10.05 -10.91
C MET A 121 17.86 -10.63 -12.32
N GLY A 122 17.10 -10.13 -13.32
CA GLY A 122 17.04 -10.71 -14.67
C GLY A 122 18.24 -10.42 -15.58
N THR A 123 19.28 -9.69 -15.16
CA THR A 123 20.30 -9.17 -16.10
C THR A 123 21.60 -9.96 -16.17
N ILE A 124 21.73 -11.15 -15.58
CA ILE A 124 23.07 -11.78 -15.59
C ILE A 124 23.39 -12.53 -16.91
N TYR A 125 22.52 -13.34 -17.53
CA TYR A 125 22.95 -14.08 -18.76
C TYR A 125 21.84 -14.54 -19.73
N THR A 126 21.18 -13.64 -20.47
CA THR A 126 20.55 -14.05 -21.75
C THR A 126 20.65 -12.95 -22.80
N LYS A 127 21.78 -12.89 -23.49
CA LYS A 127 21.86 -12.23 -24.80
C LYS A 127 21.19 -13.17 -25.81
N LYS A 128 20.04 -12.78 -26.36
CA LYS A 128 19.43 -13.45 -27.51
C LYS A 128 20.48 -13.46 -28.64
N GLY A 129 20.93 -14.64 -29.06
CA GLY A 129 21.88 -14.78 -30.16
C GLY A 129 21.31 -14.15 -31.43
N GLU A 130 22.13 -13.41 -32.17
CA GLU A 130 21.76 -12.92 -33.50
C GLU A 130 21.44 -14.12 -34.40
N ALA A 131 20.33 -14.03 -35.13
CA ALA A 131 19.94 -15.06 -36.08
C ALA A 131 21.02 -15.16 -37.18
N PRO A 132 21.39 -16.36 -37.63
CA PRO A 132 22.36 -16.52 -38.70
C PRO A 132 21.83 -15.81 -39.95
N GLN A 133 22.60 -14.86 -40.45
CA GLN A 133 22.37 -14.26 -41.77
C GLN A 133 22.50 -15.39 -42.79
N LYS A 134 21.40 -15.67 -43.52
CA LYS A 134 21.43 -16.53 -44.70
C LYS A 134 21.92 -15.73 -45.90
#